data_AF-A0A9P8JMJ4-F1
#
_entry.id   AF-A0A9P8JMJ4-F1
#
_cell.length_a   1.000
_cell.length_b   1.000
_cell.length_c   1.000
_cell.angle_alpha   90.00
_cell.angle_beta   90.00
_cell.angle_gamma   90.00
#
_symmetry.space_group_name_H-M   'P 1'
#
loop_
_entity.id
_entity.type
_entity.pdbx_description
1 polymer ?
#
loop_
_entity_poly.entity_id
_entity_poly.type
_entity_poly.pdbx_seq_one_letter_code
_entity_poly.pdbx_strand_id
1 'polypeptide(L)'
;MGNLGRPGYRATTDGTWPYSYSDVCDPGITANQSSPDGFNWLPGMRLPACTCDGEEHPSPGKSRYVAEIDAIEASVSYLDPLHYDAAVGSASQSYQTAPFDIFWRPNTDFIEVYDSSISEMNSYQGGVYQQALSTVTLLNNDWYDGKAYQTYAFEYEPGSDGYVAWYVGSDPTWKMTADAVGPNGNVGQRVMPEEPMALIANYGLSASFAQLNWTGLAELMPGKMRFDYIRIYQDDDGEMTCDPVGYPTTEYIKNHADAYQNPNITSWEDAGYSWPQNSYVDSCKSSAYKGPN
;
A
#
# COMPACT_ATOMS: atom_id res chain seq x y z
N MET A 1 -5.68 0.43 3.34
CA MET A 1 -5.44 1.23 2.12
C MET A 1 -5.99 2.64 2.34
N GLY A 2 -5.29 3.70 1.89
CA GLY A 2 -5.76 5.08 2.03
C GLY A 2 -7.13 5.33 1.41
N ASN A 3 -7.99 6.10 2.07
CA ASN A 3 -9.43 6.22 1.75
C ASN A 3 -9.72 6.94 0.42
N LEU A 4 -8.74 7.66 -0.15
CA LEU A 4 -8.86 8.26 -1.49
C LEU A 4 -8.81 7.22 -2.62
N GLY A 5 -8.41 5.98 -2.34
CA GLY A 5 -8.40 4.88 -3.30
C GLY A 5 -9.51 3.90 -2.99
N ARG A 6 -10.06 3.27 -4.04
CA ARG A 6 -11.08 2.23 -3.92
C ARG A 6 -10.67 1.00 -4.72
N PRO A 7 -10.40 -0.14 -4.05
CA PRO A 7 -10.07 -1.38 -4.75
C PRO A 7 -11.13 -1.78 -5.77
N GLY A 8 -10.68 -2.19 -6.96
CA GLY A 8 -11.56 -2.51 -8.08
C GLY A 8 -12.04 -1.30 -8.90
N TYR A 9 -11.66 -0.08 -8.52
CA TYR A 9 -11.98 1.17 -9.24
C TYR A 9 -10.67 1.87 -9.61
N ARG A 10 -10.03 1.41 -10.69
CA ARG A 10 -8.64 1.76 -11.02
C ARG A 10 -8.39 3.26 -11.24
N ALA A 11 -9.38 4.02 -11.71
CA ALA A 11 -9.27 5.48 -11.83
C ALA A 11 -9.02 6.19 -10.49
N THR A 12 -9.48 5.63 -9.37
CA THR A 12 -9.30 6.23 -8.03
C THR A 12 -7.86 6.13 -7.54
N THR A 13 -7.16 5.06 -7.96
CA THR A 13 -5.77 4.76 -7.62
C THR A 13 -4.75 5.39 -8.59
N ASP A 14 -5.23 5.95 -9.70
CA ASP A 14 -4.39 6.55 -10.75
C ASP A 14 -3.64 7.79 -10.24
N GLY A 15 -2.32 7.67 -10.09
CA GLY A 15 -1.43 8.68 -9.51
C GLY A 15 -1.59 8.92 -8.01
N THR A 16 -2.36 8.11 -7.29
CA THR A 16 -2.52 8.23 -5.82
C THR A 16 -1.98 7.01 -5.09
N TRP A 17 -2.12 5.82 -5.66
CA TRP A 17 -1.52 4.59 -5.15
C TRP A 17 -0.22 4.27 -5.91
N PRO A 18 0.79 3.70 -5.26
CA PRO A 18 0.89 3.37 -3.83
C PRO A 18 1.63 4.47 -3.05
N TYR A 19 1.42 5.75 -3.39
CA TYR A 19 2.20 6.82 -2.76
C TYR A 19 2.00 6.84 -1.23
N SER A 20 3.07 7.16 -0.51
CA SER A 20 3.07 7.56 0.89
C SER A 20 4.24 8.50 1.11
N TYR A 21 4.02 9.80 0.96
CA TYR A 21 5.10 10.76 0.74
C TYR A 21 4.92 12.02 1.56
N SER A 22 6.04 12.57 2.02
CA SER A 22 6.08 13.84 2.75
C SER A 22 5.59 15.02 1.89
N ASP A 23 5.32 16.14 2.54
CA ASP A 23 4.89 17.40 1.93
C ASP A 23 6.04 18.10 1.19
N VAL A 24 6.64 17.42 0.21
CA VAL A 24 7.78 17.89 -0.57
C VAL A 24 7.47 17.84 -2.06
N CYS A 25 8.17 18.70 -2.82
CA CYS A 25 8.07 18.75 -4.26
C CYS A 25 9.43 18.64 -4.93
N ASP A 26 9.72 17.44 -5.38
CA ASP A 26 10.97 17.00 -5.97
C ASP A 26 10.67 15.94 -7.07
N PRO A 27 11.66 15.28 -7.68
CA PRO A 27 11.42 14.22 -8.65
C PRO A 27 10.51 13.07 -8.17
N GLY A 28 10.29 12.89 -6.86
CA GLY A 28 9.39 11.86 -6.32
C GLY A 28 7.96 11.96 -6.86
N ILE A 29 7.49 13.18 -7.14
CA ILE A 29 6.11 13.43 -7.57
C ILE A 29 5.92 13.38 -9.09
N THR A 30 6.98 13.23 -9.87
CA THR A 30 6.90 13.26 -11.34
C THR A 30 6.65 11.87 -11.93
N ALA A 31 6.19 11.84 -13.18
CA ALA A 31 6.07 10.59 -13.95
C ALA A 31 7.41 9.83 -13.96
N ASN A 32 7.35 8.52 -13.67
CA ASN A 32 8.51 7.64 -13.56
C ASN A 32 9.61 8.14 -12.60
N GLN A 33 9.28 9.03 -11.65
CA GLN A 33 10.27 9.76 -10.84
C GLN A 33 11.34 10.50 -11.67
N SER A 34 10.99 10.97 -12.87
CA SER A 34 11.92 11.56 -13.84
C SER A 34 13.08 10.62 -14.24
N SER A 35 12.92 9.31 -14.05
CA SER A 35 13.92 8.30 -14.40
C SER A 35 13.55 7.57 -15.71
N PRO A 36 14.49 7.40 -16.65
CA PRO A 36 14.27 6.62 -17.88
C PRO A 36 14.64 5.14 -17.73
N ASP A 37 14.94 4.65 -16.52
CA ASP A 37 15.46 3.29 -16.29
C ASP A 37 14.45 2.14 -16.51
N GLY A 38 13.16 2.47 -16.54
CA GLY A 38 12.08 1.51 -16.72
C GLY A 38 11.66 0.75 -15.46
N PHE A 39 12.16 1.12 -14.27
CA PHE A 39 11.76 0.51 -13.00
C PHE A 39 10.49 1.12 -12.40
N ASN A 40 10.15 2.35 -12.79
CA ASN A 40 8.93 3.03 -12.34
C ASN A 40 8.10 3.51 -13.53
N TRP A 41 6.83 3.10 -13.59
CA TRP A 41 5.82 3.47 -14.58
C TRP A 41 4.64 4.23 -13.98
N LEU A 42 4.76 4.71 -12.73
CA LEU A 42 3.76 5.57 -12.12
C LEU A 42 3.64 6.87 -12.93
N PRO A 43 2.39 7.35 -13.16
CA PRO A 43 2.14 8.54 -13.97
C PRO A 43 2.60 9.86 -13.30
N GLY A 44 3.09 9.78 -12.07
CA GLY A 44 3.33 10.92 -11.19
C GLY A 44 2.28 10.98 -10.09
N MET A 45 2.58 11.73 -9.04
CA MET A 45 1.66 11.92 -7.93
C MET A 45 0.58 12.92 -8.35
N ARG A 46 -0.69 12.51 -8.28
CA ARG A 46 -1.85 13.32 -8.70
C ARG A 46 -2.15 14.45 -7.72
N LEU A 47 -1.92 14.23 -6.43
CA LEU A 47 -2.24 15.17 -5.35
C LEU A 47 -1.00 15.50 -4.49
N PRO A 48 0.05 16.11 -5.07
CA PRO A 48 1.24 16.51 -4.32
C PRO A 48 1.01 17.79 -3.51
N ALA A 49 1.80 18.02 -2.46
CA ALA A 49 1.69 19.21 -1.61
C ALA A 49 1.74 20.56 -2.37
N CYS A 50 2.46 20.62 -3.50
CA CYS A 50 2.59 21.83 -4.33
C CYS A 50 1.65 21.89 -5.54
N THR A 51 0.46 21.30 -5.47
CA THR A 51 -0.61 21.58 -6.43
C THR A 51 -0.81 23.09 -6.61
N CYS A 52 -0.99 23.52 -7.86
CA CYS A 52 -1.09 24.93 -8.23
C CYS A 52 -2.32 25.62 -7.60
N ASP A 53 -2.24 26.94 -7.41
CA ASP A 53 -3.37 27.75 -6.98
C ASP A 53 -4.54 27.62 -7.97
N GLY A 54 -5.72 27.24 -7.48
CA GLY A 54 -6.94 27.09 -8.29
C GLY A 54 -7.16 25.70 -8.89
N GLU A 55 -6.15 24.82 -8.81
CA GLU A 55 -6.30 23.41 -9.15
C GLU A 55 -7.00 22.64 -8.02
N GLU A 56 -7.55 21.49 -8.37
CA GLU A 56 -8.26 20.66 -7.43
C GLU A 56 -7.32 19.87 -6.53
N HIS A 57 -7.54 19.99 -5.22
CA HIS A 57 -6.80 19.24 -4.22
C HIS A 57 -7.57 19.23 -2.90
N PRO A 58 -7.75 18.09 -2.21
CA PRO A 58 -8.57 18.03 -0.99
C PRO A 58 -7.96 18.76 0.21
N SER A 59 -6.63 18.87 0.26
CA SER A 59 -5.88 19.57 1.32
C SER A 59 -4.64 20.31 0.77
N PRO A 60 -4.79 21.42 0.01
CA PRO A 60 -3.64 22.07 -0.62
C PRO A 60 -2.51 22.35 0.38
N GLY A 61 -1.26 22.08 0.00
CA GLY A 61 -0.10 22.17 0.89
C GLY A 61 0.27 20.87 1.62
N LYS A 62 -0.59 19.84 1.55
CA LYS A 62 -0.29 18.48 2.02
C LYS A 62 -0.30 17.49 0.87
N SER A 63 0.66 16.58 0.82
CA SER A 63 0.67 15.45 -0.11
C SER A 63 -0.45 14.48 0.28
N ARG A 64 -1.29 14.11 -0.68
CA ARG A 64 -2.43 13.20 -0.47
C ARG A 64 -2.30 11.97 -1.34
N TYR A 65 -2.59 10.81 -0.77
CA TYR A 65 -2.18 9.55 -1.39
C TYR A 65 -3.00 8.34 -0.92
N VAL A 66 -2.65 7.18 -1.48
CA VAL A 66 -3.27 5.88 -1.18
C VAL A 66 -2.17 4.89 -0.85
N ALA A 67 -1.77 4.85 0.42
CA ALA A 67 -0.83 3.87 0.92
C ALA A 67 -1.52 2.52 1.17
N GLU A 68 -0.76 1.43 1.20
CA GLU A 68 -1.26 0.07 1.42
C GLU A 68 -0.38 -0.67 2.44
N ILE A 69 -1.05 -1.19 3.47
CA ILE A 69 -0.47 -2.04 4.52
C ILE A 69 -1.29 -3.32 4.56
N ASP A 70 -0.63 -4.45 4.38
CA ASP A 70 -1.28 -5.75 4.29
C ASP A 70 -1.07 -6.52 5.58
N ALA A 71 -2.15 -6.77 6.31
CA ALA A 71 -2.13 -7.64 7.48
C ALA A 71 -1.87 -9.11 7.08
N ILE A 72 -2.31 -9.51 5.88
CA ILE A 72 -2.12 -10.83 5.31
C ILE A 72 -2.43 -10.84 3.80
N GLU A 73 -1.51 -11.39 3.03
CA GLU A 73 -1.78 -12.05 1.75
C GLU A 73 -1.37 -13.52 1.85
N ALA A 74 -2.36 -14.41 1.90
CA ALA A 74 -2.11 -15.84 2.10
C ALA A 74 -1.79 -16.56 0.79
N SER A 75 -0.76 -17.41 0.82
CA SER A 75 -0.36 -18.28 -0.28
C SER A 75 0.05 -19.65 0.24
N VAL A 76 0.68 -20.45 -0.62
CA VAL A 76 1.28 -21.75 -0.29
C VAL A 76 2.75 -21.73 -0.66
N SER A 77 3.58 -22.30 0.21
CA SER A 77 5.01 -22.51 0.01
C SER A 77 5.32 -24.00 -0.03
N TYR A 78 6.33 -24.40 -0.81
CA TYR A 78 6.79 -25.79 -0.92
C TYR A 78 8.23 -25.86 -0.41
N LEU A 79 8.41 -26.43 0.79
CA LEU A 79 9.74 -26.57 1.41
C LEU A 79 10.59 -27.62 0.70
N ASP A 80 9.96 -28.59 0.03
CA ASP A 80 10.60 -29.52 -0.88
C ASP A 80 9.96 -29.41 -2.27
N PRO A 81 10.66 -28.80 -3.26
CA PRO A 81 10.13 -28.59 -4.61
C PRO A 81 9.79 -29.87 -5.38
N LEU A 82 10.28 -31.03 -4.93
CA LEU A 82 10.02 -32.33 -5.56
C LEU A 82 8.79 -33.03 -4.95
N HIS A 83 8.30 -32.57 -3.80
CA HIS A 83 7.20 -33.17 -3.06
C HIS A 83 6.03 -32.18 -2.93
N TYR A 84 5.20 -32.15 -3.97
CA TYR A 84 4.01 -31.29 -4.05
C TYR A 84 2.89 -31.66 -3.06
N ASP A 85 3.03 -32.77 -2.33
CA ASP A 85 2.11 -33.24 -1.29
C ASP A 85 2.41 -32.68 0.10
N ALA A 86 3.50 -31.92 0.26
CA ALA A 86 3.94 -31.32 1.53
C ALA A 86 3.92 -29.78 1.50
N ALA A 87 2.95 -29.19 0.81
CA ALA A 87 2.75 -27.75 0.83
C ALA A 87 2.44 -27.25 2.25
N VAL A 88 3.02 -26.11 2.62
CA VAL A 88 2.70 -25.39 3.85
C VAL A 88 2.06 -24.06 3.52
N GLY A 89 1.13 -23.61 4.35
CA GLY A 89 0.59 -22.26 4.23
C GLY A 89 1.70 -21.21 4.39
N SER A 90 1.55 -20.08 3.73
CA SER A 90 2.39 -18.91 3.94
C SER A 90 1.57 -17.63 3.96
N ALA A 91 2.02 -16.62 4.69
CA ALA A 91 1.46 -15.27 4.69
C ALA A 91 2.53 -14.27 4.30
N SER A 92 2.29 -13.48 3.26
CA SER A 92 3.01 -12.24 3.01
C SER A 92 2.36 -11.13 3.84
N GLN A 93 3.19 -10.35 4.52
CA GLN A 93 2.80 -9.16 5.25
C GLN A 93 3.62 -8.01 4.68
N SER A 94 2.95 -6.98 4.15
CA SER A 94 3.57 -5.98 3.26
C SER A 94 3.29 -4.55 3.67
N TYR A 95 4.24 -3.69 3.30
CA TYR A 95 4.10 -2.26 3.14
C TYR A 95 4.41 -1.90 1.68
N GLN A 96 3.43 -1.33 0.98
CA GLN A 96 3.58 -0.92 -0.42
C GLN A 96 3.68 0.59 -0.48
N THR A 97 4.69 1.10 -1.21
CA THR A 97 5.01 2.52 -1.19
C THR A 97 5.51 3.05 -2.52
N ALA A 98 5.27 4.33 -2.74
CA ALA A 98 5.95 5.19 -3.68
C ALA A 98 6.22 6.56 -3.02
N PRO A 99 7.24 7.33 -3.45
CA PRO A 99 8.22 7.02 -4.48
C PRO A 99 9.13 5.82 -4.15
N PHE A 100 9.76 5.25 -5.18
CA PHE A 100 10.60 4.06 -5.09
C PHE A 100 12.04 4.44 -4.75
N ASP A 101 12.68 3.58 -3.97
CA ASP A 101 14.13 3.46 -3.89
C ASP A 101 14.73 3.04 -5.24
N ILE A 102 16.01 3.37 -5.42
CA ILE A 102 16.80 2.82 -6.52
C ILE A 102 16.78 1.28 -6.42
N PHE A 103 16.32 0.62 -7.48
CA PHE A 103 16.10 -0.84 -7.56
C PHE A 103 15.09 -1.41 -6.55
N TRP A 104 14.16 -0.59 -6.03
CA TRP A 104 13.18 -1.00 -5.02
C TRP A 104 13.79 -1.50 -3.69
N ARG A 105 15.04 -1.10 -3.40
CA ARG A 105 15.78 -1.60 -2.24
C ARG A 105 15.73 -0.62 -1.07
N PRO A 106 14.96 -0.92 -0.01
CA PRO A 106 14.95 -0.10 1.19
C PRO A 106 16.26 -0.24 1.98
N ASN A 107 16.43 0.61 2.98
CA ASN A 107 17.48 0.43 3.96
C ASN A 107 17.10 -0.67 4.96
N THR A 108 17.73 -1.84 4.84
CA THR A 108 17.46 -3.00 5.68
C THR A 108 17.97 -2.86 7.11
N ASP A 109 18.82 -1.88 7.43
CA ASP A 109 19.29 -1.64 8.81
C ASP A 109 18.14 -1.21 9.74
N PHE A 110 17.03 -0.75 9.16
CA PHE A 110 15.82 -0.31 9.86
C PHE A 110 14.66 -1.31 9.73
N ILE A 111 14.98 -2.55 9.39
CA ILE A 111 14.05 -3.67 9.30
C ILE A 111 14.47 -4.76 10.28
N GLU A 112 13.53 -5.22 11.09
CA GLU A 112 13.73 -6.30 12.05
C GLU A 112 12.84 -7.49 11.68
N VAL A 113 13.43 -8.66 11.47
CA VAL A 113 12.71 -9.94 11.33
C VAL A 113 12.93 -10.73 12.61
N TYR A 114 11.86 -10.95 13.39
CA TYR A 114 11.96 -11.45 14.76
C TYR A 114 12.29 -12.95 14.85
N ASP A 115 11.72 -13.77 13.96
CA ASP A 115 11.99 -15.19 13.87
C ASP A 115 12.34 -15.61 12.45
N SER A 116 13.65 -15.64 12.18
CA SER A 116 14.21 -16.04 10.88
C SER A 116 14.16 -17.55 10.61
N SER A 117 13.66 -18.36 11.54
CA SER A 117 13.46 -19.80 11.32
C SER A 117 12.18 -20.11 10.55
N ILE A 118 11.21 -19.20 10.56
CA ILE A 118 9.91 -19.34 9.87
C ILE A 118 9.51 -18.12 9.03
N SER A 119 10.21 -16.98 9.18
CA SER A 119 9.94 -15.76 8.42
C SER A 119 11.19 -15.31 7.66
N GLU A 120 11.01 -14.84 6.44
CA GLU A 120 12.09 -14.28 5.64
C GLU A 120 11.62 -13.04 4.86
N MET A 121 12.54 -12.13 4.55
CA MET A 121 12.25 -11.04 3.62
C MET A 121 11.85 -11.61 2.27
N ASN A 122 10.72 -11.13 1.74
CA ASN A 122 10.20 -11.63 0.47
C ASN A 122 11.17 -11.28 -0.66
N SER A 123 11.41 -12.25 -1.55
CA SER A 123 12.20 -12.01 -2.77
C SER A 123 11.50 -11.07 -3.75
N TYR A 124 10.17 -10.93 -3.66
CA TYR A 124 9.40 -9.94 -4.39
C TYR A 124 9.54 -8.55 -3.73
N GLN A 125 10.12 -7.60 -4.45
CA GLN A 125 10.38 -6.23 -3.99
C GLN A 125 9.42 -5.19 -4.60
N GLY A 126 8.41 -5.65 -5.34
CA GLY A 126 7.51 -4.80 -6.11
C GLY A 126 7.63 -5.00 -7.63
N GLY A 127 7.13 -4.02 -8.37
CA GLY A 127 7.18 -4.00 -9.83
C GLY A 127 7.08 -2.57 -10.35
N VAL A 128 6.80 -2.40 -11.64
CA VAL A 128 6.81 -1.06 -12.27
C VAL A 128 5.78 -0.08 -11.69
N TYR A 129 4.79 -0.56 -10.93
CA TYR A 129 3.76 0.29 -10.31
C TYR A 129 3.85 0.35 -8.78
N GLN A 130 4.78 -0.37 -8.14
CA GLN A 130 4.93 -0.34 -6.69
C GLN A 130 6.32 -0.76 -6.24
N GLN A 131 6.81 -0.17 -5.15
CA GLN A 131 7.78 -0.83 -4.30
C GLN A 131 7.04 -1.55 -3.18
N ALA A 132 7.45 -2.79 -2.88
CA ALA A 132 6.90 -3.57 -1.78
C ALA A 132 8.03 -4.00 -0.83
N LEU A 133 7.86 -3.68 0.45
CA LEU A 133 8.64 -4.24 1.54
C LEU A 133 7.77 -5.29 2.20
N SER A 134 8.24 -6.53 2.30
CA SER A 134 7.44 -7.59 2.89
C SER A 134 8.27 -8.72 3.45
N THR A 135 7.67 -9.44 4.39
CA THR A 135 8.15 -10.76 4.81
C THR A 135 7.13 -11.83 4.47
N VAL A 136 7.62 -13.03 4.20
CA VAL A 136 6.80 -14.23 4.09
C VAL A 136 7.03 -15.08 5.34
N THR A 137 5.95 -15.39 6.05
CA THR A 137 5.96 -16.27 7.24
C THR A 137 5.27 -17.59 6.91
N LEU A 138 5.93 -18.71 7.24
CA LEU A 138 5.33 -20.04 7.13
C LEU A 138 4.25 -20.23 8.21
N LEU A 139 3.15 -20.88 7.82
CA LEU A 139 1.95 -21.03 8.65
C LEU A 139 1.70 -22.49 9.02
N ASN A 140 0.86 -22.70 10.03
CA ASN A 140 0.42 -24.03 10.42
C ASN A 140 -0.76 -24.50 9.56
N ASN A 141 -0.61 -25.64 8.89
CA ASN A 141 -1.66 -26.25 8.06
C ASN A 141 -2.93 -26.64 8.83
N ASP A 142 -2.88 -26.74 10.17
CA ASP A 142 -4.06 -26.97 11.00
C ASP A 142 -4.93 -25.71 11.21
N TRP A 143 -4.56 -24.57 10.62
CA TRP A 143 -5.41 -23.36 10.59
C TRP A 143 -6.37 -23.28 9.40
N TYR A 144 -6.35 -24.28 8.52
CA TYR A 144 -7.17 -24.29 7.30
C TYR A 144 -8.40 -25.20 7.45
N ASP A 145 -9.32 -25.11 6.49
CA ASP A 145 -10.51 -25.97 6.34
C ASP A 145 -11.41 -26.09 7.58
N GLY A 146 -11.52 -24.99 8.33
CA GLY A 146 -12.42 -24.89 9.48
C GLY A 146 -11.91 -25.58 10.75
N LYS A 147 -10.64 -26.00 10.78
CA LYS A 147 -10.00 -26.60 11.95
C LYS A 147 -9.69 -25.57 13.05
N ALA A 148 -9.24 -24.38 12.67
CA ALA A 148 -8.95 -23.28 13.60
C ALA A 148 -9.08 -21.91 12.92
N TYR A 149 -9.15 -20.86 13.73
CA TYR A 149 -8.94 -19.47 13.31
C TYR A 149 -7.54 -19.04 13.73
N GLN A 150 -6.95 -18.13 12.96
CA GLN A 150 -5.72 -17.46 13.32
C GLN A 150 -5.86 -15.93 13.17
N THR A 151 -5.19 -15.19 14.05
CA THR A 151 -5.11 -13.74 14.01
C THR A 151 -3.95 -13.31 13.12
N TYR A 152 -4.20 -12.33 12.25
CA TYR A 152 -3.20 -11.64 11.46
C TYR A 152 -3.39 -10.16 11.72
N ALA A 153 -2.32 -9.46 12.07
CA ALA A 153 -2.42 -8.09 12.52
C ALA A 153 -1.19 -7.28 12.12
N PHE A 154 -1.37 -5.97 12.13
CA PHE A 154 -0.29 -5.01 12.22
C PHE A 154 -0.66 -3.93 13.23
N GLU A 155 0.36 -3.30 13.78
CA GLU A 155 0.31 -2.06 14.54
C GLU A 155 1.18 -1.06 13.78
N TYR A 156 0.76 0.21 13.72
CA TYR A 156 1.58 1.23 13.09
C TYR A 156 1.41 2.59 13.74
N GLU A 157 2.48 3.37 13.68
CA GLU A 157 2.53 4.77 14.05
C GLU A 157 2.72 5.60 12.77
N PRO A 158 1.81 6.54 12.44
CA PRO A 158 1.94 7.42 11.27
C PRO A 158 3.14 8.37 11.32
N GLY A 159 3.47 8.97 10.18
CA GLY A 159 4.42 10.08 10.10
C GLY A 159 5.84 9.69 9.66
N SER A 160 6.74 10.68 9.65
CA SER A 160 8.10 10.55 9.12
C SER A 160 9.06 9.74 10.00
N ASP A 161 8.75 9.61 11.29
CA ASP A 161 9.53 8.83 12.26
C ASP A 161 8.76 7.58 12.75
N GLY A 162 7.64 7.29 12.08
CA GLY A 162 6.72 6.21 12.44
C GLY A 162 7.27 4.81 12.15
N TYR A 163 6.44 3.81 12.41
CA TYR A 163 6.78 2.41 12.14
C TYR A 163 5.55 1.60 11.76
N VAL A 164 5.78 0.40 11.22
CA VAL A 164 4.77 -0.67 11.14
C VAL A 164 5.39 -1.96 11.69
N ALA A 165 4.65 -2.68 12.52
CA ALA A 165 5.02 -3.98 13.07
C ALA A 165 3.90 -4.98 12.80
N TRP A 166 4.23 -6.19 12.37
CA TRP A 166 3.28 -7.23 12.00
C TRP A 166 3.34 -8.43 12.92
N TYR A 167 2.22 -9.15 12.97
CA TYR A 167 2.01 -10.28 13.87
C TYR A 167 1.24 -11.40 13.18
N VAL A 168 1.58 -12.64 13.55
CA VAL A 168 0.76 -13.83 13.31
C VAL A 168 0.47 -14.47 14.67
N GLY A 169 -0.80 -14.52 15.05
CA GLY A 169 -1.19 -14.83 16.42
C GLY A 169 -0.74 -13.72 17.38
N SER A 170 -0.06 -14.10 18.46
CA SER A 170 0.57 -13.18 19.42
C SER A 170 2.01 -12.82 19.07
N ASP A 171 2.58 -13.48 18.07
CA ASP A 171 4.02 -13.47 17.86
C ASP A 171 4.38 -12.42 16.79
N PRO A 172 5.33 -11.50 17.07
CA PRO A 172 5.76 -10.52 16.09
C PRO A 172 6.53 -11.22 14.97
N THR A 173 6.24 -10.86 13.72
CA THR A 173 6.91 -11.42 12.54
C THR A 173 8.03 -10.51 12.07
N TRP A 174 7.71 -9.25 11.79
CA TRP A 174 8.67 -8.24 11.40
C TRP A 174 8.22 -6.83 11.74
N LYS A 175 9.17 -5.90 11.69
CA LYS A 175 8.95 -4.46 11.88
C LYS A 175 9.81 -3.67 10.90
N MET A 176 9.30 -2.53 10.44
CA MET A 176 10.07 -1.50 9.77
C MET A 176 9.80 -0.13 10.38
N THR A 177 10.81 0.73 10.44
CA THR A 177 10.62 2.17 10.69
C THR A 177 10.60 2.95 9.38
N ALA A 178 10.12 4.19 9.41
CA ALA A 178 10.14 5.10 8.27
C ALA A 178 11.54 5.34 7.70
N ASP A 179 12.61 5.15 8.49
CA ASP A 179 13.99 5.22 8.03
C ASP A 179 14.33 4.17 6.96
N ALA A 180 13.66 3.01 6.97
CA ALA A 180 13.83 1.99 5.93
C ALA A 180 13.48 2.53 4.55
N VAL A 181 12.58 3.52 4.50
CA VAL A 181 12.15 4.24 3.30
C VAL A 181 12.44 5.74 3.40
N GLY A 182 13.55 6.08 4.06
CA GLY A 182 14.05 7.45 4.21
C GLY A 182 14.53 8.08 2.91
N PRO A 183 14.87 9.39 2.91
CA PRO A 183 15.23 10.13 1.71
C PRO A 183 16.45 9.49 1.04
N ASN A 184 16.41 9.34 -0.28
CA ASN A 184 17.54 8.83 -1.04
C ASN A 184 17.50 9.29 -2.49
N GLY A 185 18.68 9.37 -3.11
CA GLY A 185 18.82 9.93 -4.44
C GLY A 185 18.26 11.35 -4.49
N ASN A 186 17.22 11.55 -5.29
CA ASN A 186 16.53 12.84 -5.44
C ASN A 186 15.09 12.81 -4.89
N VAL A 187 14.71 11.80 -4.10
CA VAL A 187 13.39 11.74 -3.48
C VAL A 187 13.51 11.91 -1.97
N GLY A 188 12.60 12.70 -1.40
CA GLY A 188 12.42 12.92 0.02
C GLY A 188 11.88 11.73 0.80
N GLN A 189 11.39 12.02 2.00
CA GLN A 189 10.92 11.02 2.95
C GLN A 189 9.61 10.38 2.45
N ARG A 190 9.56 9.04 2.42
CA ARG A 190 8.28 8.31 2.41
C ARG A 190 7.82 8.16 3.85
N VAL A 191 6.62 8.62 4.15
CA VAL A 191 6.11 8.64 5.52
C VAL A 191 5.31 7.37 5.80
N MET A 192 5.21 6.97 7.07
CA MET A 192 4.16 6.02 7.45
C MET A 192 2.79 6.68 7.28
N PRO A 193 1.76 5.95 6.81
CA PRO A 193 0.57 6.59 6.26
C PRO A 193 -0.20 7.44 7.27
N GLU A 194 -0.44 8.71 6.95
CA GLU A 194 -1.25 9.62 7.77
C GLU A 194 -2.70 9.74 7.27
N GLU A 195 -2.99 9.19 6.09
CA GLU A 195 -4.32 9.18 5.50
C GLU A 195 -5.30 8.34 6.34
N PRO A 196 -6.59 8.75 6.45
CA PRO A 196 -7.62 7.82 6.90
C PRO A 196 -7.59 6.57 6.02
N MET A 197 -7.61 5.39 6.63
CA MET A 197 -7.53 4.13 5.90
C MET A 197 -8.88 3.39 5.87
N ALA A 198 -9.20 2.84 4.70
CA ALA A 198 -10.25 1.86 4.53
C ALA A 198 -9.69 0.44 4.69
N LEU A 199 -10.45 -0.41 5.39
CA LEU A 199 -10.17 -1.83 5.52
C LEU A 199 -10.69 -2.59 4.31
N ILE A 200 -9.88 -3.50 3.80
CA ILE A 200 -10.21 -4.35 2.67
C ILE A 200 -10.08 -5.80 3.11
N ALA A 201 -11.16 -6.56 2.93
CA ALA A 201 -11.19 -7.99 3.14
C ALA A 201 -11.72 -8.63 1.86
N ASN A 202 -10.85 -9.32 1.12
CA ASN A 202 -11.20 -9.94 -0.15
C ASN A 202 -10.70 -11.39 -0.19
N TYR A 203 -11.26 -12.16 -1.12
CA TYR A 203 -10.83 -13.52 -1.41
C TYR A 203 -10.86 -13.70 -2.92
N GLY A 204 -9.70 -13.96 -3.51
CA GLY A 204 -9.51 -14.02 -4.95
C GLY A 204 -8.66 -15.20 -5.39
N LEU A 205 -8.70 -15.47 -6.69
CA LEU A 205 -7.88 -16.48 -7.35
C LEU A 205 -7.07 -15.78 -8.44
N SER A 206 -5.74 -15.87 -8.38
CA SER A 206 -4.87 -15.23 -9.37
C SER A 206 -3.69 -16.13 -9.74
N ALA A 207 -3.54 -16.38 -11.04
CA ALA A 207 -2.39 -17.12 -11.57
C ALA A 207 -1.08 -16.31 -11.53
N SER A 208 -1.15 -15.01 -11.22
CA SER A 208 0.03 -14.16 -11.05
C SER A 208 0.67 -14.29 -9.67
N PHE A 209 -0.05 -14.83 -8.68
CA PHE A 209 0.42 -14.95 -7.29
C PHE A 209 0.85 -16.39 -6.94
N ALA A 210 0.13 -17.40 -7.44
CA ALA A 210 0.47 -18.80 -7.23
C ALA A 210 0.08 -19.67 -8.44
N GLN A 211 0.77 -20.79 -8.63
CA GLN A 211 0.40 -21.76 -9.65
C GLN A 211 -0.94 -22.42 -9.28
N LEU A 212 -1.89 -22.42 -10.22
CA LEU A 212 -3.23 -22.95 -9.99
C LEU A 212 -3.30 -24.44 -10.33
N ASN A 213 -3.47 -25.29 -9.32
CA ASN A 213 -3.83 -26.70 -9.50
C ASN A 213 -5.35 -26.83 -9.72
N TRP A 214 -5.79 -26.69 -10.97
CA TRP A 214 -7.21 -26.70 -11.31
C TRP A 214 -7.94 -27.98 -10.93
N THR A 215 -7.31 -29.15 -11.09
CA THR A 215 -7.95 -30.44 -10.74
C THR A 215 -8.17 -30.54 -9.24
N GLY A 216 -7.17 -30.18 -8.42
CA GLY A 216 -7.31 -30.16 -6.97
C GLY A 216 -8.31 -29.10 -6.49
N LEU A 217 -8.26 -27.89 -7.06
CA LEU A 217 -9.18 -26.81 -6.72
C LEU A 217 -10.64 -27.17 -7.05
N ALA A 218 -10.90 -27.86 -8.17
CA ALA A 218 -12.25 -28.23 -8.59
C ALA A 218 -12.99 -29.05 -7.52
N GLU A 219 -12.28 -29.90 -6.77
CA GLU A 219 -12.86 -30.71 -5.68
C GLU A 219 -13.16 -29.89 -4.42
N LEU A 220 -12.47 -28.76 -4.23
CA LEU A 220 -12.61 -27.88 -3.06
C LEU A 220 -13.59 -26.71 -3.29
N MET A 221 -14.11 -26.55 -4.51
CA MET A 221 -15.01 -25.45 -4.85
C MET A 221 -16.45 -25.66 -4.32
N PRO A 222 -17.12 -24.59 -3.83
CA PRO A 222 -16.64 -23.22 -3.72
C PRO A 222 -15.68 -23.03 -2.52
N GLY A 223 -14.52 -22.42 -2.78
CA GLY A 223 -13.58 -22.01 -1.73
C GLY A 223 -14.19 -20.94 -0.82
N LYS A 224 -13.82 -20.95 0.47
CA LYS A 224 -14.39 -20.06 1.49
C LYS A 224 -13.32 -19.48 2.40
N MET A 225 -13.17 -18.17 2.38
CA MET A 225 -12.50 -17.41 3.44
C MET A 225 -13.52 -17.04 4.52
N ARG A 226 -13.19 -17.28 5.79
CA ARG A 226 -14.07 -16.99 6.94
C ARG A 226 -13.39 -15.97 7.84
N PHE A 227 -14.16 -14.96 8.24
CA PHE A 227 -13.77 -13.98 9.24
C PHE A 227 -14.65 -14.17 10.46
N ASP A 228 -14.05 -14.39 11.62
CA ASP A 228 -14.78 -14.40 12.89
C ASP A 228 -15.02 -12.97 13.37
N TYR A 229 -13.96 -12.17 13.42
CA TYR A 229 -14.02 -10.75 13.73
C TYR A 229 -12.89 -9.96 13.10
N ILE A 230 -13.05 -8.65 13.09
CA ILE A 230 -12.02 -7.65 12.82
C ILE A 230 -12.04 -6.68 14.00
N ARG A 231 -10.86 -6.33 14.51
CA ARG A 231 -10.72 -5.34 15.59
C ARG A 231 -9.81 -4.23 15.12
N ILE A 232 -10.21 -2.99 15.44
CA ILE A 232 -9.45 -1.78 15.21
C ILE A 232 -9.28 -1.14 16.58
N TYR A 233 -8.03 -0.84 16.92
CA TYR A 233 -7.67 -0.12 18.12
C TYR A 233 -7.08 1.21 17.69
N GLN A 234 -7.43 2.26 18.40
CA GLN A 234 -6.90 3.60 18.22
C GLN A 234 -6.56 4.15 19.60
N ASP A 235 -5.55 5.01 19.66
CA ASP A 235 -5.24 5.77 20.87
C ASP A 235 -6.35 6.78 21.19
N ASP A 236 -6.26 7.41 22.37
CA ASP A 236 -7.31 8.31 22.90
C ASP A 236 -7.60 9.52 21.98
N ASP A 237 -6.66 9.90 21.11
CA ASP A 237 -6.76 10.98 20.13
C ASP A 237 -7.04 10.50 18.69
N GLY A 238 -7.23 9.19 18.49
CA GLY A 238 -7.57 8.63 17.18
C GLY A 238 -8.99 8.97 16.74
N GLU A 239 -9.17 9.12 15.43
CA GLU A 239 -10.46 9.46 14.82
C GLU A 239 -10.94 8.35 13.88
N MET A 240 -12.13 7.79 14.13
CA MET A 240 -12.84 6.92 13.17
C MET A 240 -13.73 7.77 12.26
N THR A 241 -13.13 8.42 11.26
CA THR A 241 -13.83 9.33 10.34
C THR A 241 -13.22 9.28 8.93
N CYS A 242 -14.02 9.65 7.92
CA CYS A 242 -13.53 9.88 6.57
C CYS A 242 -12.82 11.24 6.43
N ASP A 243 -13.08 12.17 7.35
CA ASP A 243 -12.57 13.55 7.28
C ASP A 243 -11.79 13.96 8.52
N PRO A 244 -10.67 13.30 8.84
CA PRO A 244 -9.85 13.72 9.96
C PRO A 244 -9.18 15.06 9.65
N VAL A 245 -8.77 15.77 10.70
CA VAL A 245 -8.21 17.13 10.56
C VAL A 245 -7.01 17.13 9.61
N GLY A 246 -7.14 17.88 8.51
CA GLY A 246 -6.10 18.01 7.48
C GLY A 246 -6.14 16.94 6.38
N TYR A 247 -6.92 15.86 6.53
CA TYR A 247 -7.06 14.81 5.51
C TYR A 247 -8.54 14.51 5.13
N PRO A 248 -9.38 15.52 4.81
CA PRO A 248 -10.73 15.29 4.30
C PRO A 248 -10.73 14.45 3.03
N THR A 249 -11.73 13.57 2.89
CA THR A 249 -11.94 12.73 1.70
C THR A 249 -13.37 12.75 1.19
N THR A 250 -14.38 13.01 2.04
CA THR A 250 -15.79 12.86 1.69
C THR A 250 -16.20 13.75 0.51
N GLU A 251 -15.91 15.04 0.58
CA GLU A 251 -16.31 15.98 -0.48
C GLU A 251 -15.53 15.75 -1.77
N TYR A 252 -14.25 15.38 -1.67
CA TYR A 252 -13.45 15.00 -2.85
C TYR A 252 -14.06 13.78 -3.53
N ILE A 253 -14.30 12.69 -2.82
CA ILE A 253 -14.90 11.47 -3.40
C ILE A 253 -16.26 11.76 -4.03
N LYS A 254 -17.09 12.56 -3.36
CA LYS A 254 -18.43 12.95 -3.85
C LYS A 254 -18.38 13.75 -5.16
N ASN A 255 -17.40 14.65 -5.30
CA ASN A 255 -17.22 15.45 -6.51
C ASN A 255 -16.62 14.65 -7.68
N HIS A 256 -16.18 13.42 -7.42
CA HIS A 256 -15.56 12.51 -8.41
C HIS A 256 -16.32 11.21 -8.64
N ALA A 257 -17.65 11.22 -8.47
CA ALA A 257 -18.48 10.02 -8.44
C ALA A 257 -18.20 9.03 -9.58
N ASP A 258 -17.94 9.50 -10.81
CA ASP A 258 -17.68 8.63 -11.96
C ASP A 258 -16.45 7.73 -11.75
N ALA A 259 -15.36 8.24 -11.17
CA ALA A 259 -14.17 7.45 -10.87
C ALA A 259 -14.43 6.42 -9.76
N TYR A 260 -15.24 6.78 -8.77
CA TYR A 260 -15.49 5.96 -7.57
C TYR A 260 -16.66 4.97 -7.70
N GLN A 261 -17.49 5.09 -8.74
CA GLN A 261 -18.69 4.28 -8.93
C GLN A 261 -18.69 3.44 -10.22
N ASN A 262 -17.76 3.69 -11.14
CA ASN A 262 -17.63 2.91 -12.37
C ASN A 262 -16.32 2.11 -12.43
N PRO A 263 -16.37 0.77 -12.22
CA PRO A 263 -15.17 -0.06 -12.22
C PRO A 263 -14.54 -0.24 -13.62
N ASN A 264 -15.24 0.14 -14.69
CA ASN A 264 -14.72 0.06 -16.06
C ASN A 264 -13.85 1.26 -16.44
N ILE A 265 -13.83 2.33 -15.63
CA ILE A 265 -12.99 3.50 -15.88
C ILE A 265 -11.63 3.26 -15.21
N THR A 266 -10.57 3.39 -16.01
CA THR A 266 -9.23 2.95 -15.60
C THR A 266 -8.21 4.05 -15.38
N SER A 267 -8.50 5.28 -15.81
CA SER A 267 -7.66 6.45 -15.56
C SER A 267 -8.50 7.62 -15.05
N TRP A 268 -7.85 8.59 -14.42
CA TRP A 268 -8.51 9.80 -13.93
C TRP A 268 -9.11 10.64 -15.07
N GLU A 269 -8.39 10.75 -16.19
CA GLU A 269 -8.83 11.49 -17.37
C GLU A 269 -10.01 10.80 -18.07
N ASP A 270 -10.03 9.46 -18.15
CA ASP A 270 -11.17 8.70 -18.69
C ASP A 270 -12.44 8.90 -17.84
N ALA A 271 -12.29 9.28 -16.56
CA ALA A 271 -13.40 9.63 -15.69
C ALA A 271 -13.93 11.06 -15.92
N GLY A 272 -13.32 11.82 -16.85
CA GLY A 272 -13.73 13.18 -17.21
C GLY A 272 -13.11 14.28 -16.35
N TYR A 273 -12.12 13.97 -15.52
CA TYR A 273 -11.45 14.93 -14.64
C TYR A 273 -10.06 15.30 -15.17
N SER A 274 -9.68 16.56 -15.00
CA SER A 274 -8.34 17.04 -15.35
C SER A 274 -7.29 16.54 -14.35
N TRP A 275 -6.09 16.27 -14.84
CA TRP A 275 -4.94 16.01 -13.97
C TRP A 275 -4.49 17.33 -13.30
N PRO A 276 -4.46 17.44 -11.96
CA PRO A 276 -4.05 18.67 -11.29
C PRO A 276 -2.60 19.04 -11.61
N GLN A 277 -2.37 20.32 -11.93
CA GLN A 277 -1.03 20.84 -12.16
C GLN A 277 -0.27 21.04 -10.83
N ASN A 278 1.07 21.03 -10.88
CA ASN A 278 1.93 21.30 -9.72
C ASN A 278 3.09 22.26 -10.04
N SER A 279 3.56 22.99 -9.03
CA SER A 279 4.58 24.03 -9.25
C SER A 279 5.97 23.49 -9.62
N TYR A 280 6.24 22.20 -9.40
CA TYR A 280 7.52 21.58 -9.73
C TYR A 280 7.65 21.31 -11.24
N VAL A 281 6.57 20.85 -11.88
CA VAL A 281 6.54 20.51 -13.31
C VAL A 281 6.03 21.68 -14.15
N ASP A 282 4.96 22.35 -13.72
CA ASP A 282 4.20 23.29 -14.56
C ASP A 282 4.63 24.76 -14.41
N SER A 283 5.62 25.03 -13.54
CA SER A 283 6.13 26.40 -13.28
C SER A 283 5.04 27.41 -12.87
N CYS A 284 4.00 26.93 -12.17
CA CYS A 284 2.90 27.72 -11.63
C CYS A 284 3.19 28.20 -10.19
N LYS A 285 2.25 28.97 -9.62
CA LYS A 285 2.28 29.34 -8.20
C LYS A 285 1.49 28.33 -7.36
N SER A 286 2.07 27.89 -6.24
CA SER A 286 1.35 27.18 -5.16
C SER A 286 1.52 27.96 -3.85
N SER A 287 0.48 28.66 -3.41
CA SER A 287 0.50 29.51 -2.21
C SER A 287 0.38 28.69 -0.92
N ALA A 288 -0.21 27.51 -1.01
CA ALA A 288 -0.40 26.59 0.11
C ALA A 288 0.91 25.88 0.49
N TYR A 289 1.72 25.53 -0.50
CA TYR A 289 3.04 24.91 -0.28
C TYR A 289 4.00 25.87 0.44
N LYS A 290 4.60 25.41 1.54
CA LYS A 290 5.52 26.20 2.37
C LYS A 290 7.00 25.87 2.15
N GLY A 291 7.30 25.00 1.18
CA GLY A 291 8.61 24.39 1.03
C GLY A 291 8.73 23.12 1.86
N PRO A 292 9.85 22.38 1.73
CA PRO A 292 10.12 21.24 2.58
C PRO A 292 10.23 21.72 4.04
N ASN A 293 9.52 21.04 4.94
CA ASN A 293 9.69 21.22 6.39
C ASN A 293 10.95 20.49 6.87
#